data_AF-A0A2R5L2A2-F1
#
_entry.id   AF-A0A2R5L2A2-F1
#
_cell.length_a   1.000
_cell.length_b   1.000
_cell.length_c   1.000
_cell.angle_alpha   90.00
_cell.angle_beta   90.00
_cell.angle_gamma   90.00
#
_symmetry.space_group_name_H-M   'P 1'
#
loop_
_entity.id
_entity.type
_entity.pdbx_description
1 polymer ?
#
loop_
_entity_poly.entity_id
_entity_poly.type
_entity_poly.pdbx_seq_one_letter_code
_entity_poly.pdbx_strand_id
1 'polypeptide(L)'
;TGLAYDSLMQKHQCICGDNTQHPEHGGRLQAVWGRLQDTGLAQRCHRLRPRKATLEEIQSCHSEAHTLLFGTNPLTRQSLDMSKLSELPIKSFVRLQCGGIGVDSDTTWNELHTA
;
A
#
# COMPACT_ATOMS: atom_id res chain seq x y z
N THR A 1 -4.92 -23.32 -10.46
CA THR A 1 -4.35 -22.28 -9.58
C THR A 1 -4.44 -20.93 -10.26
N GLY A 2 -4.96 -19.91 -9.56
CA GLY A 2 -5.01 -18.53 -10.05
C GLY A 2 -3.87 -17.69 -9.47
N LEU A 3 -3.33 -16.75 -10.25
CA LEU A 3 -2.28 -15.81 -9.81
C LEU A 3 -2.69 -14.36 -10.12
N ALA A 4 -2.82 -13.54 -9.08
CA ALA A 4 -3.02 -12.09 -9.17
C ALA A 4 -1.71 -11.36 -8.88
N TYR A 5 -1.39 -10.36 -9.69
CA TYR A 5 -0.21 -9.49 -9.53
C TYR A 5 -0.46 -8.21 -10.33
N ASP A 6 -0.02 -7.07 -9.81
CA ASP A 6 -0.12 -5.76 -10.46
C ASP A 6 1.19 -5.03 -10.25
N SER A 7 1.79 -4.53 -11.33
CA SER A 7 3.01 -3.71 -11.25
C SER A 7 2.78 -2.40 -10.50
N LEU A 8 1.54 -1.90 -10.41
CA LEU A 8 1.22 -0.70 -9.65
C LEU A 8 1.52 -0.86 -8.16
N MET A 9 1.45 -2.08 -7.60
CA MET A 9 1.81 -2.33 -6.20
C MET A 9 3.29 -2.04 -5.92
N GLN A 10 4.16 -2.07 -6.94
CA GLN A 10 5.58 -1.70 -6.77
C GLN A 10 5.78 -0.20 -6.53
N LYS A 11 4.78 0.64 -6.81
CA LYS A 11 4.85 2.08 -6.56
C LYS A 11 4.71 2.44 -5.08
N HIS A 12 4.32 1.48 -4.23
CA HIS A 12 4.46 1.59 -2.78
C HIS A 12 5.96 1.63 -2.42
N GLN A 13 6.50 2.84 -2.37
CA GLN A 13 7.91 3.08 -2.13
C GLN A 13 8.08 4.36 -1.32
N CYS A 14 9.02 4.33 -0.37
CA CYS A 14 9.43 5.52 0.35
C CYS A 14 10.00 6.58 -0.61
N ILE A 15 9.72 7.85 -0.33
CA ILE A 15 10.24 8.98 -1.10
C ILE A 15 11.76 9.14 -1.04
N CYS A 16 12.44 8.48 -0.08
CA CYS A 16 13.90 8.51 0.01
C CYS A 16 14.58 7.81 -1.18
N GLY A 17 13.86 6.93 -1.90
CA GLY A 17 14.36 6.19 -3.05
C GLY A 17 15.34 5.06 -2.74
N ASP A 18 15.71 4.84 -1.48
CA ASP A 18 16.67 3.83 -1.05
C ASP A 18 16.00 2.61 -0.41
N ASN A 19 15.76 1.58 -1.21
CA ASN A 19 15.15 0.33 -0.72
C ASN A 19 16.04 -0.44 0.26
N THR A 20 17.35 -0.15 0.35
CA THR A 20 18.22 -0.85 1.33
C THR A 20 17.87 -0.49 2.77
N GLN A 21 17.24 0.67 2.97
CA GLN A 21 16.74 1.16 4.25
C GLN A 21 15.31 0.68 4.56
N HIS A 22 14.66 -0.02 3.62
CA HIS A 22 13.26 -0.42 3.70
C HIS A 22 13.09 -1.90 3.40
N PRO A 23 13.05 -2.76 4.44
CA PRO A 23 12.82 -4.19 4.27
C PRO A 23 11.50 -4.51 3.55
N GLU A 24 10.45 -3.71 3.81
CA GLU A 24 9.18 -3.75 3.08
C GLU A 24 9.25 -2.80 1.88
N HIS A 25 9.44 -3.35 0.68
CA HIS A 25 9.51 -2.58 -0.56
C HIS A 25 9.02 -3.40 -1.76
N GLY A 26 8.64 -2.71 -2.85
CA GLY A 26 8.07 -3.32 -4.06
C GLY A 26 8.93 -4.41 -4.73
N GLY A 27 10.24 -4.43 -4.47
CA GLY A 27 11.15 -5.45 -4.98
C GLY A 27 10.83 -6.86 -4.47
N ARG A 28 10.19 -6.99 -3.31
CA ARG A 28 9.70 -8.29 -2.78
C ARG A 28 8.69 -8.94 -3.75
N LEU A 29 7.69 -8.17 -4.19
CA LEU A 29 6.68 -8.65 -5.15
C LEU A 29 7.30 -8.94 -6.51
N GLN A 30 8.21 -8.08 -6.97
CA GLN A 30 8.92 -8.28 -8.24
C GLN A 30 9.76 -9.56 -8.22
N ALA A 31 10.47 -9.85 -7.13
CA ALA A 31 11.29 -11.05 -6.99
C ALA A 31 10.45 -12.33 -7.02
N VAL A 32 9.32 -12.36 -6.30
CA VAL A 32 8.39 -13.51 -6.32
C VAL A 32 7.80 -13.70 -7.70
N TRP A 33 7.32 -12.63 -8.34
CA TRP A 33 6.76 -12.71 -9.70
C TRP A 33 7.81 -13.14 -10.73
N GLY A 34 9.05 -12.66 -10.63
CA GLY A 34 10.19 -13.09 -11.42
C GLY A 34 10.44 -14.59 -11.29
N ARG A 35 10.55 -15.10 -10.06
CA ARG A 35 10.73 -16.53 -9.80
C ARG A 35 9.61 -17.40 -10.38
N LEU A 36 8.35 -16.95 -10.28
CA LEU A 36 7.21 -17.67 -10.84
C LEU A 36 7.29 -17.75 -12.38
N GLN A 37 7.80 -16.70 -13.04
CA GLN A 37 8.02 -16.69 -14.48
C GLN A 37 9.22 -17.57 -14.88
N ASP A 38 10.36 -17.45 -14.18
CA ASP A 38 11.61 -18.18 -14.48
C ASP A 38 11.44 -19.69 -14.37
N THR A 39 10.61 -20.13 -13.42
CA THR A 39 10.29 -21.56 -13.19
C THR A 39 9.17 -22.09 -14.10
N GLY A 40 8.59 -21.24 -14.96
CA GLY A 40 7.47 -21.61 -15.82
C GLY A 40 6.13 -21.81 -15.09
N LEU A 41 6.05 -21.52 -13.78
CA LEU A 41 4.84 -21.71 -12.98
C LEU A 41 3.75 -20.69 -13.35
N ALA A 42 4.13 -19.45 -13.65
CA ALA A 42 3.19 -18.40 -14.01
C ALA A 42 2.37 -18.77 -15.27
N GLN A 43 3.01 -19.38 -16.26
CA GLN A 43 2.45 -19.79 -17.55
C GLN A 43 1.49 -20.98 -17.41
N ARG A 44 1.62 -21.76 -16.34
CA ARG A 44 0.74 -22.89 -16.00
C ARG A 44 -0.47 -22.48 -15.16
N CYS A 45 -0.52 -21.23 -14.71
CA CYS A 45 -1.58 -20.72 -13.84
C CYS A 45 -2.52 -19.78 -14.61
N HIS A 46 -3.76 -19.66 -14.12
CA HIS A 46 -4.70 -18.68 -14.66
C HIS A 46 -4.36 -17.29 -14.12
N ARG A 47 -4.13 -16.33 -15.02
CA ARG A 47 -3.82 -14.94 -14.66
C ARG A 47 -5.10 -14.22 -14.24
N LEU A 48 -5.18 -13.83 -12.98
CA LEU A 48 -6.28 -13.02 -12.46
C LEU A 48 -5.94 -11.54 -12.59
N ARG A 49 -6.89 -10.73 -13.05
CA ARG A 49 -6.74 -9.28 -13.14
C ARG A 49 -7.14 -8.65 -11.80
N PRO A 50 -6.21 -8.04 -11.05
CA PRO A 50 -6.53 -7.36 -9.81
C PRO A 50 -7.24 -6.01 -10.07
N ARG A 51 -7.87 -5.49 -9.01
CA ARG A 51 -8.49 -4.16 -8.97
C ARG A 51 -8.29 -3.56 -7.57
N LYS A 52 -8.52 -2.25 -7.44
CA LYS A 52 -8.67 -1.64 -6.11
C LYS A 52 -9.94 -2.19 -5.43
N ALA A 53 -9.84 -2.41 -4.11
CA ALA A 53 -11.01 -2.67 -3.28
C ALA A 53 -11.89 -1.41 -3.22
N THR A 54 -13.20 -1.59 -3.06
CA THR A 54 -14.11 -0.48 -2.75
C THR A 54 -13.96 -0.08 -1.28
N LEU A 55 -14.40 1.14 -0.91
CA LEU A 55 -14.38 1.55 0.49
C LEU A 55 -15.31 0.65 1.34
N GLU A 56 -16.45 0.23 0.80
CA GLU A 56 -17.36 -0.71 1.47
C GLU A 56 -16.69 -2.05 1.77
N GLU A 57 -15.93 -2.60 0.81
CA GLU A 57 -15.18 -3.85 1.02
C GLU A 57 -14.16 -3.72 2.15
N ILE A 58 -13.43 -2.60 2.22
CA ILE A 58 -12.46 -2.35 3.29
C ILE A 58 -13.17 -2.13 4.64
N GLN A 59 -14.31 -1.42 4.64
CA GLN A 59 -15.11 -1.14 5.84
C GLN A 59 -15.74 -2.40 6.46
N SER A 60 -15.80 -3.51 5.73
CA SER A 60 -16.22 -4.80 6.32
C SER A 60 -15.29 -5.29 7.44
N CYS A 61 -14.05 -4.78 7.51
CA CYS A 61 -13.06 -5.13 8.55
C CYS A 61 -12.46 -3.92 9.28
N HIS A 62 -12.60 -2.71 8.74
CA HIS A 62 -11.98 -1.50 9.26
C HIS A 62 -13.03 -0.41 9.55
N SER A 63 -12.72 0.48 10.50
CA SER A 63 -13.59 1.64 10.75
C SER A 63 -13.67 2.56 9.52
N GLU A 64 -14.74 3.35 9.44
CA GLU A 64 -14.91 4.35 8.38
C GLU A 64 -13.70 5.30 8.34
N ALA A 65 -13.29 5.83 9.49
CA ALA A 65 -12.16 6.73 9.60
C ALA A 65 -10.85 6.12 9.06
N HIS A 66 -10.58 4.85 9.37
CA HIS A 66 -9.37 4.17 8.90
C HIS A 66 -9.38 4.00 7.39
N THR A 67 -10.52 3.55 6.86
CA THR A 67 -10.71 3.34 5.42
C THR A 67 -10.57 4.64 4.64
N LEU A 68 -11.09 5.75 5.17
CA LEU A 68 -10.95 7.05 4.54
C LEU A 68 -9.50 7.56 4.58
N LEU A 69 -8.78 7.37 5.69
CA LEU A 69 -7.39 7.80 5.81
C LEU A 69 -6.43 7.01 4.92
N PHE A 70 -6.60 5.68 4.79
CA PHE A 70 -5.64 4.83 4.08
C PHE A 70 -6.09 4.35 2.70
N GLY A 71 -7.36 4.52 2.36
CA GLY A 71 -7.96 4.02 1.11
C GLY A 71 -8.32 5.10 0.10
N THR A 72 -8.06 6.38 0.38
CA THR A 72 -8.46 7.50 -0.48
C THR A 72 -7.30 8.43 -0.80
N ASN A 73 -7.24 8.93 -2.03
CA ASN A 73 -6.24 9.90 -2.45
C ASN A 73 -6.33 11.19 -1.61
N PRO A 74 -5.20 11.84 -1.24
CA PRO A 74 -5.20 13.09 -0.47
C PRO A 74 -6.07 14.21 -1.04
N LEU A 75 -6.24 14.28 -2.35
CA LEU A 75 -7.14 15.25 -3.01
C LEU A 75 -8.61 15.00 -2.64
N THR A 76 -9.02 13.74 -2.52
CA THR A 76 -10.35 13.36 -2.04
C THR A 76 -10.48 13.47 -0.53
N ARG A 77 -9.36 13.54 0.21
CA ARG A 77 -9.36 13.76 1.67
C ARG A 77 -9.67 15.19 2.08
N GLN A 78 -9.46 16.18 1.21
CA GLN A 78 -9.75 17.60 1.52
C GLN A 78 -11.23 17.87 1.80
N SER A 79 -12.13 17.02 1.30
CA SER A 79 -13.57 17.09 1.58
C SER A 79 -14.02 16.27 2.79
N LEU A 80 -13.11 15.63 3.52
CA LEU A 80 -13.46 14.82 4.68
C LEU A 80 -13.61 15.69 5.92
N ASP A 81 -14.62 15.38 6.71
CA ASP A 81 -14.78 15.96 8.04
C ASP A 81 -13.64 15.46 8.95
N MET A 82 -12.72 16.37 9.26
CA MET A 82 -11.55 16.11 10.11
C MET A 82 -11.94 15.63 11.52
N SER A 83 -13.19 15.85 11.95
CA SER A 83 -13.69 15.33 13.23
C SER A 83 -13.66 13.79 13.26
N LYS A 84 -13.92 13.11 12.14
CA LYS A 84 -13.88 11.63 12.04
C LYS A 84 -12.48 11.05 12.19
N LEU A 85 -11.44 11.82 11.85
CA LEU A 85 -10.05 11.38 11.98
C LEU A 85 -9.58 11.36 13.44
N SER A 86 -10.22 12.13 14.33
CA SER A 86 -9.87 12.22 15.74
C SER A 86 -10.12 10.92 16.53
N GLU A 87 -10.91 10.01 15.98
CA GLU A 87 -11.21 8.70 16.56
C GLU A 87 -10.13 7.65 16.29
N LEU A 88 -9.18 7.92 15.38
CA LEU A 88 -8.13 6.97 15.05
C LEU A 88 -7.04 6.95 16.13
N PRO A 89 -6.56 5.75 16.54
CA PRO A 89 -5.42 5.64 17.46
C PRO A 89 -4.08 6.10 16.84
N ILE A 90 -4.08 6.43 15.54
CA ILE A 90 -2.93 6.90 14.79
C ILE A 90 -2.77 8.39 15.04
N LYS A 91 -1.99 8.73 16.08
CA LYS A 91 -1.81 10.13 16.51
C LYS A 91 -0.97 10.97 15.55
N SER A 92 -0.17 10.36 14.68
CA SER A 92 0.63 11.04 13.65
C SER A 92 1.40 10.03 12.81
N PHE A 93 1.56 10.28 11.51
CA PHE A 93 2.64 9.66 10.74
C PHE A 93 3.99 9.95 11.41
N VAL A 94 4.92 9.00 11.32
CA VAL A 94 6.26 9.14 11.88
C VAL A 94 7.26 9.55 10.81
N ARG A 95 8.31 10.26 11.22
CA ARG A 95 9.45 10.54 10.36
C ARG A 95 10.45 9.39 10.47
N LEU A 96 10.74 8.74 9.35
CA LEU A 96 11.69 7.64 9.26
C LEU A 96 13.13 8.16 9.29
N GLN A 97 14.08 7.29 9.64
CA GLN A 97 15.51 7.65 9.66
C GLN A 97 16.05 8.08 8.29
N CYS A 98 15.47 7.55 7.20
CA CYS A 98 15.79 7.94 5.83
C CYS A 98 15.23 9.34 5.44
N GLY A 99 14.51 10.00 6.34
CA GLY A 99 13.86 11.29 6.10
C GLY A 99 12.47 11.20 5.46
N GLY A 100 12.03 10.01 5.07
CA GLY A 100 10.67 9.74 4.59
C GLY A 100 9.62 9.73 5.70
N ILE A 101 8.37 9.46 5.31
CA ILE A 101 7.22 9.35 6.20
C ILE A 101 6.80 7.88 6.29
N GLY A 102 6.34 7.44 7.46
CA GLY A 102 5.79 6.11 7.70
C GLY A 102 4.55 6.16 8.59
N VAL A 103 3.75 5.11 8.57
CA VAL A 103 2.68 4.91 9.58
C VAL A 103 3.26 4.41 10.91
N ASP A 104 4.37 3.68 10.83
CA ASP A 104 5.21 3.20 11.93
C ASP A 104 6.69 3.17 11.47
N SER A 105 7.56 2.48 12.20
CA SER A 105 9.01 2.42 11.92
C SER A 105 9.39 1.68 10.63
N ASP A 106 8.50 0.83 10.10
CA ASP A 106 8.82 -0.13 9.04
C ASP A 106 7.84 -0.09 7.85
N THR A 107 6.70 0.59 7.99
CA THR A 107 5.68 0.75 6.97
C THR A 107 5.72 2.15 6.40
N THR A 108 6.23 2.26 5.17
CA THR A 108 6.44 3.55 4.50
C THR A 108 5.12 4.17 4.03
N TRP A 109 5.04 5.50 4.08
CA TRP A 109 3.91 6.28 3.61
C TRP A 109 4.33 7.20 2.47
N ASN A 110 3.66 7.02 1.33
CA ASN A 110 3.81 7.85 0.15
C ASN A 110 2.44 8.41 -0.24
N GLU A 111 2.30 9.74 -0.18
CA GLU A 111 1.05 10.46 -0.48
C GLU A 111 0.48 10.22 -1.89
N LEU A 112 1.28 9.75 -2.84
CA LEU A 112 0.82 9.49 -4.21
C LEU A 112 0.48 8.03 -4.48
N HIS A 113 1.07 7.10 -3.72
CA HIS A 113 1.09 5.68 -4.10
C HIS A 113 0.76 4.71 -2.96
N THR A 114 0.91 5.13 -1.71
CA THR A 114 0.46 4.39 -0.52
C THR A 114 -0.87 4.91 0.01
N ALA A 115 -1.13 6.20 -0.22
CA ALA A 115 -2.32 6.92 0.21
C ALA A 115 -3.61 6.53 -0.51
#